data_AF-A0A8J4H618-F1
#
_entry.id   AF-A0A8J4H618-F1
#
_cell.length_a   1.000
_cell.length_b   1.000
_cell.length_c   1.000
_cell.angle_alpha   90.00
_cell.angle_beta   90.00
_cell.angle_gamma   90.00
#
_symmetry.space_group_name_H-M   'P 1'
#
loop_
_entity.id
_entity.type
_entity.pdbx_description
1 polymer ?
#
loop_
_entity_poly.entity_id
_entity_poly.type
_entity_poly.pdbx_seq_one_letter_code
_entity_poly.pdbx_strand_id
1 'polypeptide(L)' 'MNSQVKIPGGDEKITVELTVKEAIALSGIRFNEEPHLVLDARKKLQQRVKDAQSKANIQ' A
#
# COMPACT_ATOMS: atom_id res chain seq x y z
N MET A 1 19.98 -20.76 2.17
CA MET A 1 18.74 -20.65 2.97
C MET A 1 17.87 -19.61 2.28
N ASN A 2 16.85 -20.04 1.54
CA ASN A 2 15.95 -19.13 0.84
C ASN A 2 14.72 -18.95 1.72
N SER A 3 14.75 -17.98 2.63
CA SER A 3 13.60 -17.58 3.44
C SER A 3 12.61 -16.87 2.52
N GLN A 4 11.90 -17.66 1.71
CA GLN A 4 10.78 -17.19 0.92
C GLN A 4 9.73 -16.72 1.92
N VAL A 5 9.66 -15.40 2.11
CA VAL A 5 8.68 -14.76 2.98
C VAL A 5 7.33 -15.07 2.35
N LYS A 6 6.65 -16.10 2.86
CA LYS A 6 5.31 -16.47 2.45
C LYS A 6 4.36 -15.41 2.99
N ILE A 7 4.09 -14.39 2.19
CA ILE A 7 3.05 -13.41 2.49
C ILE A 7 1.72 -14.11 2.21
N PRO A 8 0.85 -14.34 3.22
CA PRO A 8 -0.49 -14.86 2.99
C PRO A 8 -1.24 -13.93 2.01
N GLY A 9 -1.81 -14.49 0.94
CA GLY A 9 -2.43 -13.69 -0.13
C GLY A 9 -1.46 -12.88 -0.99
N GLY A 10 -0.17 -13.25 -1.05
CA GLY A 10 0.87 -12.47 -1.73
C GLY A 10 0.68 -12.30 -3.25
N ASP A 11 -0.05 -13.20 -3.90
CA ASP A 11 -0.41 -13.11 -5.31
C ASP A 11 -1.76 -12.40 -5.55
N GLU A 12 -2.47 -12.02 -4.49
CA GLU A 12 -3.74 -11.32 -4.57
C GLU A 12 -3.54 -9.87 -5.01
N LYS A 13 -4.37 -9.42 -5.96
CA LYS A 13 -4.37 -8.03 -6.41
C LYS A 13 -5.25 -7.20 -5.47
N ILE A 14 -4.68 -6.12 -4.95
CA ILE A 14 -5.44 -5.10 -4.19
C ILE A 14 -5.65 -3.84 -5.03
N THR A 15 -6.81 -3.21 -4.86
CA THR A 15 -7.13 -1.90 -5.41
C THR A 15 -7.19 -0.87 -4.29
N VAL A 16 -6.63 0.31 -4.52
CA VAL A 16 -6.59 1.44 -3.58
C VAL A 16 -7.07 2.69 -4.28
N GLU A 17 -7.99 3.41 -3.66
CA GLU A 17 -8.43 4.72 -4.14
C GLU A 17 -7.45 5.80 -3.67
N LEU A 18 -6.87 6.52 -4.62
CA LEU A 18 -5.89 7.58 -4.39
C LEU A 18 -6.25 8.78 -5.27
N THR A 19 -5.94 9.98 -4.78
CA THR A 19 -5.91 11.17 -5.63
C THR A 19 -4.73 11.12 -6.58
N VAL A 20 -4.79 11.89 -7.68
CA VAL A 20 -3.68 11.97 -8.65
C VAL A 20 -2.39 12.43 -7.96
N LYS A 21 -2.47 13.40 -7.03
CA LYS A 21 -1.32 13.88 -6.26
C LYS A 21 -0.70 12.78 -5.40
N GLU A 22 -1.52 12.00 -4.70
CA GLU A 22 -1.06 10.87 -3.88
C GLU A 22 -0.41 9.77 -4.73
N ALA A 23 -0.97 9.46 -5.90
CA ALA A 23 -0.39 8.47 -6.82
C ALA A 23 0.99 8.91 -7.34
N ILE A 24 1.12 10.19 -7.73
CA ILE A 24 2.40 10.80 -8.11
C ILE A 24 3.39 10.80 -6.94
N ALA A 25 2.91 11.05 -5.72
CA ALA A 25 3.76 11.01 -4.53
C ALA A 25 4.33 9.60 -4.28
N LEU A 26 3.51 8.56 -4.51
CA LEU A 26 3.94 7.17 -4.39
C LEU A 26 4.89 6.72 -5.51
N SER A 27 4.84 7.35 -6.69
CA SER A 27 5.78 7.06 -7.77
C SER A 27 7.19 7.61 -7.53
N GLY A 28 7.43 8.28 -6.39
CA GLY A 28 8.73 8.78 -5.97
C GLY A 28 8.91 10.29 -6.15
N ILE A 29 7.92 11.00 -6.69
CA ILE A 29 7.95 12.46 -6.81
C ILE A 29 7.64 13.07 -5.44
N ARG A 30 8.49 14.01 -5.00
CA ARG A 30 8.29 14.70 -3.72
C ARG A 30 7.58 16.03 -3.95
N PHE A 31 6.50 16.24 -3.21
CA PHE A 31 5.82 17.53 -3.12
C PHE A 31 6.39 18.28 -1.91
N ASN A 32 7.24 19.29 -2.16
CA ASN A 32 7.87 20.05 -1.08
C ASN A 32 6.85 20.88 -0.28
N GLU A 33 5.81 21.38 -0.94
CA GLU A 33 4.74 22.16 -0.32
C GLU A 33 3.70 21.28 0.41
N GLU A 34 3.55 20.02 -0.04
CA GLU A 34 2.55 19.09 0.47
C GLU A 34 3.20 17.73 0.85
N PRO A 35 4.13 17.70 1.84
CA PRO A 35 4.85 16.47 2.20
C PRO A 35 3.94 15.41 2.83
N HIS A 36 2.75 15.81 3.31
CA HIS A 36 1.77 14.90 3.88
C HIS A 36 1.17 13.95 2.83
N LEU A 37 1.13 14.33 1.54
CA LEU A 37 0.55 13.50 0.48
C LEU A 37 1.18 12.11 0.40
N VAL A 38 2.51 12.01 0.53
CA VAL A 38 3.18 10.71 0.50
C VAL A 38 2.85 9.88 1.75
N LEU A 39 2.68 10.52 2.90
CA LEU A 39 2.34 9.86 4.15
C LEU A 39 0.90 9.33 4.10
N ASP A 40 -0.03 10.13 3.58
CA ASP A 40 -1.43 9.77 3.49
C ASP A 40 -1.66 8.68 2.44
N ALA A 41 -1.00 8.77 1.29
CA ALA A 41 -1.00 7.71 0.28
C ALA A 41 -0.45 6.38 0.84
N ARG A 42 0.63 6.43 1.65
CA ARG A 42 1.18 5.25 2.32
C ARG A 42 0.22 4.68 3.36
N LYS A 43 -0.45 5.52 4.15
CA LYS A 43 -1.45 5.06 5.13
C LYS A 43 -2.60 4.33 4.44
N LYS A 44 -3.14 4.88 3.35
CA LYS A 44 -4.21 4.24 2.55
C LYS A 44 -3.78 2.88 2.03
N LEU A 45 -2.58 2.79 1.45
CA LEU A 45 -2.02 1.54 0.96
C LEU A 45 -1.82 0.51 2.09
N GLN A 46 -1.21 0.92 3.20
CA GLN A 46 -0.98 0.05 4.36
C GLN A 46 -2.29 -0.47 4.96
N GLN A 47 -3.31 0.38 5.06
CA GLN A 47 -4.62 -0.03 5.54
C GLN A 47 -5.20 -1.11 4.61
N ARG A 48 -5.16 -0.89 3.29
CA ARG A 48 -5.70 -1.86 2.33
C ARG A 48 -4.95 -3.19 2.34
N VAL A 49 -3.63 -3.16 2.53
CA VAL A 49 -2.80 -4.37 2.69
C VAL A 49 -3.22 -5.13 3.95
N LYS A 50 -3.38 -4.44 5.08
CA LYS A 50 -3.86 -5.07 6.33
C LYS A 50 -5.23 -5.70 6.15
N ASP A 51 -6.14 -5.01 5.44
CA ASP A 51 -7.48 -5.51 5.16
C ASP A 51 -7.48 -6.74 4.23
N ALA A 52 -6.52 -6.82 3.31
CA ALA A 52 -6.34 -8.01 2.46
C ALA A 52 -5.75 -9.19 3.25
N GLN A 53 -4.75 -8.92 4.09
CA GLN A 53 -4.12 -9.93 4.94
C GLN A 53 -5.08 -10.49 6.01
N SER A 54 -5.94 -9.65 6.58
CA SER A 54 -6.93 -10.10 7.57
C SER A 54 -7.98 -11.02 6.95
N LYS A 55 -8.41 -10.76 5.71
CA LYS A 55 -9.29 -11.66 4.96
C LYS A 55 -8.63 -13.00 4.67
N ALA A 56 -7.36 -12.99 4.28
CA ALA A 56 -6.58 -14.21 4.03
C ALA A 56 -6.37 -15.08 5.28
N ASN A 57 -6.44 -14.50 6.49
CA ASN A 57 -6.31 -15.24 7.76
C ASN A 57 -7.64 -15.78 8.32
N ILE A 58 -8.78 -15.43 7.71
CA ILE A 58 -10.12 -15.89 8.11
C ILE A 58 -10.62 -17.01 7.18
N GLN A 59 -9.80 -17.44 6.20
CA GLN A 59 -10.15 -18.42 5.18
C GLN A 59 -9.42 -19.75 5.36
#